data_AF-A0A2E1AKG6-F1
#
_entry.id   AF-A0A2E1AKG6-F1
#
_cell.length_a   1.000
_cell.length_b   1.000
_cell.length_c   1.000
_cell.angle_alpha   90.00
_cell.angle_beta   90.00
_cell.angle_gamma   90.00
#
_symmetry.space_group_name_H-M   'P 1'
#
loop_
_entity.id
_entity.type
_entity.pdbx_description
1 polymer ?
#
loop_
_entity_poly.entity_id
_entity_poly.type
_entity_poly.pdbx_seq_one_letter_code
_entity_poly.pdbx_strand_id
1 'polypeptide(L)'
;MTNEDIRDAINAFESDDDDDLGDALLDKLKQVSQDYVDEPMDEDFADEDLDDDYDEDDDGEDEISIVAIADDPVRMYLKEIGQVPLLDTNREMWLSAQIASERLVQDLIDELASLDRLGPDGEHTLPSALDTLRHAYQYLRNNWQETEAKAAELGVDPPNLRDFIDETMQINENWDEDTTSSIRTYFRQREWGRDEEWTEYAGQVFNVIHALFLLPVAQQLQLRGHLRKNGEVPGLETFTAWLEEDEDDPEEEARYTLEQVELRAEMAAENLTRANLRLVVSVAKRYMGRGISFLDLIQEGNIGLLRAVAKFDHTKGFKFSTYATWWIRQAISRAIADQARTIRIPVHMVETINRLMRTQRELLQKLGAEPSAEQIALEMDFLSDEERDAIKMLRDKGMHLDPSLQRKLRRAAQKVRKIMRISQEPMSLDMPIGQEDSSQLGDFIPDENLPGPVDAASKQLLKEQIRNALDVLSDREREVLQMRFGLVDGQDHTLEEVGKHFGVTRERIRQIEAKALRKLRHPTRSRQLRDYLEM
;
A
#
# COMPACT_ATOMS: atom_id res chain seq x y z
N MET A 1 11.86 26.23 -22.16
CA MET A 1 12.82 26.05 -21.07
C MET A 1 14.02 25.32 -21.61
N THR A 2 15.20 25.84 -21.34
CA THR A 2 16.48 25.20 -21.70
C THR A 2 16.78 24.11 -20.68
N ASN A 3 17.59 23.10 -21.04
CA ASN A 3 17.99 22.03 -20.11
C ASN A 3 18.74 22.56 -18.87
N GLU A 4 19.28 23.78 -18.95
CA GLU A 4 19.90 24.51 -17.85
C GLU A 4 18.85 24.94 -16.79
N ASP A 5 17.67 25.40 -17.22
CA ASP A 5 16.56 25.77 -16.33
C ASP A 5 15.96 24.56 -15.57
N ILE A 6 16.06 23.36 -16.16
CA ILE A 6 15.59 22.10 -15.55
C ILE A 6 16.63 21.60 -14.53
N ARG A 7 17.91 21.73 -14.85
CA ARG A 7 19.03 21.35 -13.96
C ARG A 7 19.12 22.27 -12.75
N ASP A 8 18.90 23.56 -12.93
CA ASP A 8 18.84 24.53 -11.83
C ASP A 8 17.60 24.33 -10.95
N ALA A 9 16.48 23.89 -11.52
CA ALA A 9 15.30 23.52 -10.74
C ALA A 9 15.55 22.25 -9.90
N ILE A 10 16.20 21.23 -10.45
CA ILE A 10 16.54 19.98 -9.75
C ILE A 10 17.60 20.21 -8.67
N ASN A 11 18.66 20.97 -8.96
CA ASN A 11 19.70 21.30 -7.98
C ASN A 11 19.16 22.22 -6.87
N ALA A 12 18.13 23.03 -7.13
CA ALA A 12 17.42 23.79 -6.10
C ALA A 12 16.51 22.92 -5.21
N PHE A 13 16.24 21.66 -5.58
CA PHE A 13 15.55 20.66 -4.75
C PHE A 13 16.52 19.87 -3.85
N GLU A 14 17.83 19.86 -4.16
CA GLU A 14 18.87 19.09 -3.46
C GLU A 14 19.81 19.97 -2.61
N SER A 15 19.49 21.25 -2.39
CA SER A 15 20.30 22.06 -1.47
C SER A 15 19.95 21.72 -0.02
N ASP A 16 20.79 20.87 0.56
CA ASP A 16 21.05 20.61 1.97
C ASP A 16 20.61 21.74 2.92
N ASP A 17 19.65 21.43 3.79
CA ASP A 17 19.47 22.01 5.13
C ASP A 17 18.22 21.46 5.88
N ASP A 18 17.42 20.56 5.27
CA ASP A 18 16.15 20.06 5.87
C ASP A 18 16.12 18.53 6.18
N ASP A 19 17.21 17.78 5.96
CA ASP A 19 17.21 16.31 6.17
C ASP A 19 16.99 15.89 7.63
N ASP A 20 17.59 16.60 8.60
CA ASP A 20 17.37 16.35 10.04
C ASP A 20 15.92 16.68 10.50
N LEU A 21 15.18 17.50 9.74
CA LEU A 21 13.82 17.94 10.08
C LEU A 21 12.75 17.08 9.41
N GLY A 22 13.07 16.50 8.25
CA GLY A 22 12.27 15.48 7.57
C GLY A 22 11.98 14.30 8.50
N ASP A 23 12.98 13.85 9.26
CA ASP A 23 12.86 12.75 10.21
C ASP A 23 11.97 13.07 11.42
N ALA A 24 12.07 14.29 11.97
CA ALA A 24 11.21 14.72 13.08
C ALA A 24 9.74 14.88 12.65
N LEU A 25 9.48 15.33 11.40
CA LEU A 25 8.15 15.40 10.82
C LEU A 25 7.63 14.00 10.46
N LEU A 26 8.49 13.11 9.96
CA LEU A 26 8.21 11.69 9.76
C LEU A 26 7.77 11.06 11.08
N ASP A 27 8.47 11.30 12.19
CA ASP A 27 8.14 10.75 13.50
C ASP A 27 6.80 11.24 14.03
N LYS A 28 6.49 12.53 13.86
CA LYS A 28 5.16 13.07 14.19
C LYS A 28 4.06 12.53 13.28
N LEU A 29 4.34 12.32 11.98
CA LEU A 29 3.40 11.71 11.04
C LEU A 29 3.20 10.21 11.29
N LYS A 30 4.23 9.50 11.77
CA LYS A 30 4.16 8.08 12.19
C LYS A 30 3.22 7.91 13.38
N GLN A 31 3.25 8.80 14.37
CA GLN A 31 2.31 8.79 15.50
C GLN A 31 0.86 8.99 15.07
N VAL A 32 0.60 9.89 14.11
CA VAL A 32 -0.76 10.15 13.59
C VAL A 32 -1.22 9.07 12.60
N SER A 33 -0.29 8.44 11.88
CA SER A 33 -0.53 7.34 10.93
C SER A 33 -0.83 6.01 11.63
N GLN A 34 -0.35 5.81 12.86
CA GLN A 34 -0.58 4.60 13.65
C GLN A 34 -2.07 4.36 13.96
N ASP A 35 -2.89 5.40 13.91
CA ASP A 35 -4.35 5.30 14.07
C ASP A 35 -5.11 4.93 12.78
N TYR A 36 -4.44 4.91 11.61
CA TYR A 36 -5.09 4.77 10.30
C TYR A 36 -4.40 3.81 9.30
N VAL A 37 -3.40 3.04 9.73
CA VAL A 37 -2.75 2.00 8.91
C VAL A 37 -2.76 0.67 9.67
N ASP A 38 -3.45 -0.34 9.13
CA ASP A 38 -3.62 -1.68 9.75
C ASP A 38 -2.29 -2.43 10.00
N GLU A 39 -1.16 -1.97 9.47
CA GLU A 39 0.16 -2.58 9.69
C GLU A 39 1.27 -1.51 9.77
N PRO A 40 2.00 -1.38 10.88
CA PRO A 40 3.22 -0.57 10.91
C PRO A 40 4.27 -1.23 10.00
N MET A 41 4.77 -0.47 9.02
CA MET A 41 5.93 -0.90 8.22
C MET A 41 7.19 -0.40 8.92
N ASP A 42 8.11 -1.30 9.22
CA ASP A 42 9.38 -0.94 9.87
C ASP A 42 10.21 -0.03 8.95
N GLU A 43 10.83 0.99 9.55
CA GLU A 43 11.76 1.99 8.94
C GLU A 43 12.90 1.37 8.15
N ASP A 44 13.14 0.07 8.35
CA ASP A 44 14.14 -0.66 7.61
C ASP A 44 13.98 -0.42 6.10
N PHE A 45 12.79 -0.42 5.50
CA PHE A 45 12.69 -0.18 4.04
C PHE A 45 13.18 1.19 3.54
N ALA A 46 13.36 2.19 4.42
CA ALA A 46 13.37 3.60 4.03
C ALA A 46 14.74 4.26 3.89
N ASP A 47 15.78 3.84 4.63
CA ASP A 47 16.94 4.74 4.82
C ASP A 47 18.30 4.29 4.26
N GLU A 48 18.63 3.00 4.10
CA GLU A 48 20.04 2.64 3.76
C GLU A 48 20.26 1.60 2.66
N ASP A 49 19.24 0.99 2.05
CA ASP A 49 19.43 0.24 0.78
C ASP A 49 19.53 1.21 -0.43
N LEU A 50 19.79 2.49 -0.18
CA LEU A 50 20.04 3.53 -1.18
C LEU A 50 21.55 3.77 -1.43
N ASP A 51 22.44 3.23 -0.57
CA ASP A 51 23.89 3.47 -0.65
C ASP A 51 24.69 2.32 -1.30
N ASP A 52 24.09 1.14 -1.51
CA ASP A 52 24.82 -0.04 -2.01
C ASP A 52 24.25 -0.54 -3.36
N ASP A 53 24.73 0.05 -4.47
CA ASP A 53 25.07 -0.59 -5.78
C ASP A 53 25.00 0.37 -7.01
N TYR A 54 24.91 1.68 -6.82
CA TYR A 54 25.16 2.64 -7.91
C TYR A 54 26.39 3.50 -7.55
N ASP A 55 27.48 3.35 -8.32
CA ASP A 55 28.68 4.18 -8.19
C ASP A 55 28.29 5.68 -8.21
N GLU A 56 28.57 6.42 -7.14
CA GLU A 56 28.36 7.88 -6.94
C GLU A 56 29.18 8.78 -7.91
N ASP A 57 29.80 8.22 -8.94
CA ASP A 57 30.72 8.94 -9.84
C ASP A 57 30.11 9.25 -11.24
N ASP A 58 28.80 9.07 -11.48
CA ASP A 58 28.19 9.26 -12.81
C ASP A 58 27.03 10.28 -12.90
N ASP A 59 27.08 11.37 -12.14
CA ASP A 59 26.04 12.43 -12.15
C ASP A 59 26.07 13.33 -13.42
N GLY A 60 26.78 12.89 -14.47
CA GLY A 60 27.03 13.64 -15.70
C GLY A 60 26.22 13.19 -16.92
N GLU A 61 25.76 11.93 -16.99
CA GLU A 61 25.26 11.30 -18.23
C GLU A 61 23.79 10.79 -18.18
N ASP A 62 23.08 10.97 -17.07
CA ASP A 62 21.88 10.17 -16.76
C ASP A 62 20.55 10.53 -17.43
N GLU A 63 20.36 11.75 -17.95
CA GLU A 63 19.12 12.07 -18.68
C GLU A 63 19.03 11.34 -20.03
N ILE A 64 20.19 11.01 -20.61
CA ILE A 64 20.32 10.25 -21.86
C ILE A 64 20.13 8.74 -21.59
N SER A 65 20.52 8.26 -20.40
CA SER A 65 20.45 6.85 -19.98
C SER A 65 19.01 6.34 -19.84
N ILE A 66 18.15 7.05 -19.12
CA ILE A 66 16.74 6.62 -18.94
C ILE A 66 16.00 6.59 -20.27
N VAL A 67 16.20 7.59 -21.12
CA VAL A 67 15.60 7.59 -22.45
C VAL A 67 16.16 6.44 -23.27
N ALA A 68 17.47 6.15 -23.24
CA ALA A 68 18.07 5.06 -23.99
C ALA A 68 17.59 3.66 -23.56
N ILE A 69 17.30 3.46 -22.27
CA ILE A 69 16.89 2.18 -21.66
C ILE A 69 15.35 2.00 -21.69
N ALA A 70 14.60 3.11 -21.76
CA ALA A 70 13.14 3.12 -21.72
C ALA A 70 12.47 2.58 -23.00
N ASP A 71 11.50 1.68 -22.82
CA ASP A 71 10.54 1.29 -23.87
C ASP A 71 9.72 2.51 -24.36
N ASP A 72 9.17 2.39 -25.57
CA ASP A 72 8.35 3.44 -26.23
C ASP A 72 7.23 4.02 -25.32
N PRO A 73 6.51 3.21 -24.51
CA PRO A 73 5.48 3.75 -23.60
C PRO A 73 6.03 4.62 -22.47
N VAL A 74 7.20 4.30 -21.91
CA VAL A 74 7.84 5.11 -20.86
C VAL A 74 8.24 6.47 -21.43
N ARG A 75 8.82 6.49 -22.63
CA ARG A 75 9.21 7.75 -23.30
C ARG A 75 8.01 8.64 -23.60
N MET A 76 6.91 8.06 -24.07
CA MET A 76 5.65 8.78 -24.26
C MET A 76 5.16 9.41 -22.94
N TYR A 77 5.14 8.62 -21.87
CA TYR A 77 4.73 9.08 -20.55
C TYR A 77 5.60 10.23 -20.03
N LEU A 78 6.93 10.11 -20.08
CA LEU A 78 7.85 11.17 -19.64
C LEU A 78 7.67 12.47 -20.41
N LYS A 79 7.37 12.37 -21.72
CA LYS A 79 7.10 13.54 -22.57
C LYS A 79 5.77 14.22 -22.22
N GLU A 80 4.76 13.47 -21.83
CA GLU A 80 3.45 14.02 -21.42
C GLU A 80 3.56 14.76 -20.10
N ILE A 81 4.19 14.17 -19.08
CA ILE A 81 4.34 14.81 -17.77
C ILE A 81 5.27 16.02 -17.81
N GLY A 82 6.26 16.04 -18.72
CA GLY A 82 7.18 17.16 -18.90
C GLY A 82 6.53 18.44 -19.47
N GLN A 83 5.31 18.35 -20.01
CA GLN A 83 4.57 19.50 -20.51
C GLN A 83 3.83 20.27 -19.41
N VAL A 84 3.65 19.65 -18.24
CA VAL A 84 2.95 20.27 -17.10
C VAL A 84 3.94 21.18 -16.36
N PRO A 85 3.62 22.46 -16.12
CA PRO A 85 4.48 23.36 -15.35
C PRO A 85 4.58 22.92 -13.89
N LEU A 86 5.71 23.24 -13.26
CA LEU A 86 5.90 23.01 -11.83
C LEU A 86 5.09 24.06 -11.03
N LEU A 87 4.55 23.63 -9.89
CA LEU A 87 3.86 24.54 -8.98
C LEU A 87 4.87 25.25 -8.08
N ASP A 88 4.59 26.51 -7.80
CA ASP A 88 5.22 27.17 -6.66
C ASP A 88 4.47 26.80 -5.37
N THR A 89 5.08 27.10 -4.22
CA THR A 89 4.45 26.76 -2.93
C THR A 89 3.17 27.58 -2.64
N ASN A 90 2.90 28.69 -3.36
CA ASN A 90 1.63 29.41 -3.20
C ASN A 90 0.49 28.61 -3.85
N ARG A 91 0.70 28.17 -5.09
CA ARG A 91 -0.25 27.35 -5.84
C ARG A 91 -0.48 26.01 -5.17
N GLU A 92 0.57 25.39 -4.60
CA GLU A 92 0.41 24.19 -3.76
C GLU A 92 -0.56 24.43 -2.58
N MET A 93 -0.38 25.54 -1.85
CA MET A 93 -1.25 25.92 -0.74
C MET A 93 -2.68 26.20 -1.20
N TRP A 94 -2.87 26.91 -2.31
CA TRP A 94 -4.19 27.25 -2.83
C TRP A 94 -4.97 26.02 -3.30
N LEU A 95 -4.35 25.16 -4.10
CA LEU A 95 -4.97 23.91 -4.57
C LEU A 95 -5.30 23.00 -3.38
N SER A 96 -4.39 22.89 -2.41
CA SER A 96 -4.64 22.10 -1.20
C SER A 96 -5.76 22.70 -0.33
N ALA A 97 -5.89 24.02 -0.25
CA ALA A 97 -6.99 24.68 0.45
C ALA A 97 -8.35 24.45 -0.23
N GLN A 98 -8.41 24.41 -1.56
CA GLN A 98 -9.62 24.04 -2.30
C GLN A 98 -10.02 22.57 -2.02
N ILE A 99 -9.06 21.65 -2.03
CA ILE A 99 -9.29 20.23 -1.66
C ILE A 99 -9.80 20.11 -0.22
N ALA A 100 -9.25 20.89 0.72
CA ALA A 100 -9.69 20.88 2.11
C ALA A 100 -11.11 21.45 2.28
N SER A 101 -11.53 22.40 1.43
CA SER A 101 -12.87 22.98 1.51
C SER A 101 -13.99 21.97 1.22
N GLU A 102 -13.78 21.04 0.30
CA GLU A 102 -14.72 19.92 0.05
C GLU A 102 -14.90 19.05 1.30
N ARG A 103 -13.81 18.73 2.01
CA ARG A 103 -13.89 17.98 3.28
C ARG A 103 -14.69 18.72 4.33
N LEU A 104 -14.51 20.04 4.43
CA LEU A 104 -15.28 20.89 5.33
C LEU A 104 -16.78 20.85 4.99
N VAL A 105 -17.17 20.80 3.70
CA VAL A 105 -18.59 20.64 3.33
C VAL A 105 -19.15 19.35 3.92
N GLN A 106 -18.43 18.24 3.77
CA GLN A 106 -18.86 16.94 4.30
C GLN A 106 -18.96 16.97 5.83
N ASP A 107 -17.96 17.51 6.52
CA ASP A 107 -17.96 17.65 7.98
C ASP A 107 -19.15 18.49 8.47
N LEU A 108 -19.44 19.60 7.80
CA LEU A 108 -20.59 20.46 8.13
C LEU A 108 -21.93 19.75 7.89
N ILE A 109 -22.06 18.97 6.82
CA ILE A 109 -23.26 18.16 6.55
C ILE A 109 -23.46 17.10 7.65
N ASP A 110 -22.38 16.42 8.05
CA ASP A 110 -22.43 15.38 9.08
C ASP A 110 -22.77 15.97 10.46
N GLU A 111 -22.20 17.12 10.80
CA GLU A 111 -22.59 17.89 11.99
C GLU A 111 -24.08 18.23 11.97
N LEU A 112 -24.59 18.77 10.85
CA LEU A 112 -26.00 19.14 10.72
C LEU A 112 -26.94 17.94 10.77
N ALA A 113 -26.52 16.79 10.23
CA ALA A 113 -27.28 15.55 10.27
C ALA A 113 -27.32 14.94 11.69
N SER A 114 -26.29 15.17 12.50
CA SER A 114 -26.23 14.71 13.89
C SER A 114 -27.17 15.47 14.84
N LEU A 115 -27.51 16.72 14.48
CA LEU A 115 -28.50 17.52 15.18
C LEU A 115 -29.87 16.96 14.82
N ASP A 116 -30.52 16.26 15.76
CA ASP A 116 -31.79 15.55 15.58
C ASP A 116 -32.92 16.45 15.06
N ARG A 117 -32.95 16.68 13.74
CA ARG A 117 -33.86 17.60 13.03
C ARG A 117 -35.14 16.86 12.68
N LEU A 118 -36.20 17.16 13.41
CA LEU A 118 -37.56 16.74 13.07
C LEU A 118 -38.11 17.69 12.00
N GLY A 119 -38.41 17.14 10.82
CA GLY A 119 -39.13 17.85 9.78
C GLY A 119 -40.58 18.19 10.22
N PRO A 120 -41.30 19.03 9.46
CA PRO A 120 -42.68 19.41 9.78
C PRO A 120 -43.64 18.22 9.91
N ASP A 121 -43.32 17.08 9.28
CA ASP A 121 -44.07 15.83 9.33
C ASP A 121 -43.57 14.84 10.41
N GLY A 122 -42.56 15.20 11.19
CA GLY A 122 -41.97 14.36 12.25
C GLY A 122 -40.99 13.29 11.76
N GLU A 123 -40.58 13.33 10.49
CA GLU A 123 -39.51 12.50 9.92
C GLU A 123 -38.15 13.21 10.00
N HIS A 124 -37.06 12.45 10.11
CA HIS A 124 -35.71 13.01 10.01
C HIS A 124 -35.46 13.51 8.59
N THR A 125 -35.24 14.81 8.44
CA THR A 125 -34.92 15.44 7.16
C THR A 125 -33.43 15.66 7.03
N LEU A 126 -32.87 15.29 5.87
CA LEU A 126 -31.48 15.61 5.52
C LEU A 126 -31.25 17.13 5.53
N PRO A 127 -30.04 17.62 5.88
CA PRO A 127 -29.71 19.04 5.78
C PRO A 127 -29.92 19.55 4.36
N SER A 128 -30.56 20.71 4.22
CA SER A 128 -30.70 21.38 2.92
C SER A 128 -29.37 22.04 2.52
N ALA A 129 -29.16 22.29 1.23
CA ALA A 129 -27.95 22.96 0.75
C ALA A 129 -27.85 24.38 1.32
N LEU A 130 -28.98 25.09 1.43
CA LEU A 130 -29.05 26.41 2.05
C LEU A 130 -28.66 26.36 3.54
N ASP A 131 -29.10 25.32 4.27
CA ASP A 131 -28.71 25.13 5.67
C ASP A 131 -27.22 24.86 5.82
N THR A 132 -26.61 24.10 4.90
CA THR A 132 -25.16 23.87 4.87
C THR A 132 -24.40 25.18 4.66
N LEU A 133 -24.83 26.05 3.73
CA LEU A 133 -24.20 27.36 3.52
C LEU A 133 -24.36 28.30 4.72
N ARG A 134 -25.53 28.28 5.38
CA ARG A 134 -25.74 29.04 6.62
C ARG A 134 -24.82 28.54 7.74
N HIS A 135 -24.67 27.23 7.87
CA HIS A 135 -23.77 26.61 8.85
C HIS A 135 -22.30 26.91 8.54
N ALA A 136 -21.90 26.87 7.26
CA ALA A 136 -20.57 27.28 6.81
C ALA A 136 -20.26 28.75 7.18
N TYR A 137 -21.22 29.66 6.99
CA TYR A 137 -21.04 31.06 7.40
C TYR A 137 -20.96 31.22 8.92
N GLN A 138 -21.77 30.47 9.67
CA GLN A 138 -21.69 30.46 11.13
C GLN A 138 -20.34 29.91 11.62
N TYR A 139 -19.83 28.85 10.98
CA TYR A 139 -18.51 28.30 11.22
C TYR A 139 -17.42 29.33 10.96
N LEU A 140 -17.47 30.04 9.82
CA LEU A 140 -16.56 31.13 9.50
C LEU A 140 -16.55 32.20 10.59
N ARG A 141 -17.73 32.65 11.02
CA ARG A 141 -17.87 33.72 12.01
C ARG A 141 -17.29 33.31 13.36
N ASN A 142 -17.55 32.08 13.81
CA ASN A 142 -17.02 31.57 15.08
C ASN A 142 -15.49 31.46 15.02
N ASN A 143 -14.94 30.85 13.96
CA ASN A 143 -13.49 30.72 13.78
C ASN A 143 -12.81 32.09 13.62
N TRP A 144 -13.48 33.08 13.01
CA TRP A 144 -12.95 34.44 12.92
C TRP A 144 -12.84 35.11 14.29
N GLN A 145 -13.86 34.98 15.13
CA GLN A 145 -13.84 35.52 16.50
C GLN A 145 -12.73 34.87 17.34
N GLU A 146 -12.55 33.55 17.20
CA GLU A 146 -11.47 32.81 17.86
C GLU A 146 -10.09 33.24 17.33
N THR A 147 -9.97 33.46 16.02
CA THR A 147 -8.74 33.96 15.39
C THR A 147 -8.35 35.34 15.91
N GLU A 148 -9.32 36.26 16.04
CA GLU A 148 -9.06 37.59 16.61
C GLU A 148 -8.65 37.52 18.09
N ALA A 149 -9.29 36.64 18.86
CA ALA A 149 -8.95 36.42 20.26
C ALA A 149 -7.53 35.84 20.41
N LYS A 150 -7.18 34.79 19.65
CA LYS A 150 -5.87 34.16 19.70
C LYS A 150 -4.76 35.07 19.15
N ALA A 151 -5.05 35.89 18.15
CA ALA A 151 -4.12 36.93 17.69
C ALA A 151 -3.77 37.92 18.81
N ALA A 152 -4.78 38.37 19.57
CA ALA A 152 -4.59 39.25 20.71
C ALA A 152 -3.77 38.59 21.84
N GLU A 153 -3.97 37.29 22.09
CA GLU A 153 -3.18 36.51 23.05
C GLU A 153 -1.71 36.37 22.63
N LEU A 154 -1.45 36.12 21.34
CA LEU A 154 -0.11 35.99 20.76
C LEU A 154 0.61 37.34 20.57
N GLY A 155 -0.11 38.46 20.76
CA GLY A 155 0.38 39.82 20.57
C GLY A 155 0.68 40.15 19.11
N VAL A 156 -0.08 39.59 18.17
CA VAL A 156 0.04 39.82 16.72
C VAL A 156 -1.21 40.54 16.21
N ASP A 157 -1.05 41.42 15.22
CA ASP A 157 -2.18 42.05 14.56
C ASP A 157 -2.97 40.97 13.79
N PRO A 158 -4.31 40.89 13.94
CA PRO A 158 -5.11 39.91 13.22
C PRO A 158 -4.99 40.11 11.71
N PRO A 159 -5.16 39.05 10.90
CA PRO A 159 -5.05 39.16 9.47
C PRO A 159 -6.14 40.09 8.90
N ASN A 160 -5.91 40.65 7.71
CA ASN A 160 -6.94 41.42 7.05
C ASN A 160 -7.87 40.48 6.29
N LEU A 161 -9.04 40.18 6.87
CA LEU A 161 -10.04 39.29 6.26
C LEU A 161 -10.44 39.73 4.84
N ARG A 162 -10.37 41.03 4.52
CA ARG A 162 -10.70 41.52 3.17
C ARG A 162 -9.67 41.09 2.13
N ASP A 163 -8.40 41.03 2.51
CA ASP A 163 -7.32 40.59 1.61
C ASP A 163 -7.45 39.08 1.37
N PHE A 164 -7.90 38.32 2.38
CA PHE A 164 -8.20 36.90 2.22
C PHE A 164 -9.42 36.66 1.32
N ILE A 165 -10.49 37.45 1.45
CA ILE A 165 -11.64 37.38 0.53
C ILE A 165 -11.20 37.70 -0.91
N ASP A 166 -10.39 38.75 -1.10
CA ASP A 166 -9.90 39.14 -2.42
C ASP A 166 -9.03 38.02 -3.03
N GLU A 167 -8.17 37.38 -2.24
CA GLU A 167 -7.35 36.24 -2.66
C GLU A 167 -8.18 34.98 -2.95
N THR A 168 -9.18 34.62 -2.11
CA THR A 168 -10.04 33.44 -2.37
C THR A 168 -10.88 33.62 -3.63
N MET A 169 -11.39 34.83 -3.87
CA MET A 169 -12.10 35.14 -5.11
C MET A 169 -11.20 34.99 -6.34
N GLN A 170 -9.96 35.49 -6.26
CA GLN A 170 -9.00 35.35 -7.35
C GLN A 170 -8.64 33.89 -7.63
N ILE A 171 -8.40 33.09 -6.60
CA ILE A 171 -8.09 31.66 -6.74
C ILE A 171 -9.26 30.91 -7.40
N ASN A 172 -10.50 31.25 -7.05
CA ASN A 172 -11.69 30.65 -7.65
C ASN A 172 -11.87 31.01 -9.14
N GLU A 173 -11.36 32.16 -9.57
CA GLU A 173 -11.39 32.59 -10.98
C GLU A 173 -10.21 31.99 -11.76
N ASN A 174 -8.99 32.14 -11.24
CA ASN A 174 -7.77 31.66 -11.88
C ASN A 174 -6.63 31.46 -10.85
N TRP A 175 -6.39 30.22 -10.45
CA TRP A 175 -5.35 29.86 -9.48
C TRP A 175 -3.91 29.93 -10.07
N ASP A 176 -3.76 29.89 -11.41
CA ASP A 176 -2.45 29.77 -12.08
C ASP A 176 -1.80 31.13 -12.39
N GLU A 177 -2.34 32.23 -11.86
CA GLU A 177 -1.76 33.56 -12.04
C GLU A 177 -0.56 33.79 -11.13
N ASP A 178 0.46 34.48 -11.64
CA ASP A 178 1.62 34.94 -10.87
C ASP A 178 1.23 36.08 -9.93
N THR A 179 0.55 35.73 -8.84
CA THR A 179 0.12 36.67 -7.81
C THR A 179 0.78 36.37 -6.47
N THR A 180 1.10 37.44 -5.73
CA THR A 180 1.61 37.31 -4.37
C THR A 180 0.48 36.91 -3.42
N SER A 181 0.65 35.81 -2.69
CA SER A 181 -0.29 35.40 -1.65
C SER A 181 -0.23 36.32 -0.43
N SER A 182 -1.35 36.96 -0.11
CA SER A 182 -1.54 37.74 1.11
C SER A 182 -1.60 36.81 2.34
N ILE A 183 -2.27 35.66 2.19
CA ILE A 183 -2.33 34.59 3.21
C ILE A 183 -0.92 34.17 3.62
N ARG A 184 -0.08 33.78 2.65
CA ARG A 184 1.27 33.32 2.95
C ARG A 184 2.19 34.43 3.44
N THR A 185 2.02 35.65 2.91
CA THR A 185 2.78 36.82 3.38
C THR A 185 2.49 37.11 4.85
N TYR A 186 1.25 36.90 5.31
CA TYR A 186 0.89 37.03 6.72
C TYR A 186 1.60 35.97 7.59
N PHE A 187 1.57 34.69 7.22
CA PHE A 187 2.19 33.64 8.04
C PHE A 187 3.72 33.67 8.07
N ARG A 188 4.36 34.20 7.03
CA ARG A 188 5.83 34.41 6.99
C ARG A 188 6.35 35.44 7.99
N GLN A 189 5.47 36.19 8.67
CA GLN A 189 5.89 37.15 9.70
C GLN A 189 6.55 36.46 10.92
N ARG A 190 6.26 35.18 11.14
CA ARG A 190 6.91 34.31 12.14
C ARG A 190 7.35 32.98 11.49
N GLU A 191 7.97 32.11 12.27
CA GLU A 191 8.47 30.80 11.80
C GLU A 191 7.33 29.78 11.60
N TRP A 192 6.54 29.97 10.56
CA TRP A 192 5.47 29.05 10.15
C TRP A 192 6.02 27.64 9.85
N GLY A 193 5.48 26.64 10.54
CA GLY A 193 5.92 25.24 10.48
C GLY A 193 6.96 24.83 11.53
N ARG A 194 7.64 25.79 12.17
CA ARG A 194 8.61 25.51 13.26
C ARG A 194 8.04 25.83 14.63
N ASP A 195 7.38 26.97 14.75
CA ASP A 195 6.68 27.38 15.97
C ASP A 195 5.32 26.67 16.05
N GLU A 196 5.15 25.84 17.07
CA GLU A 196 3.94 25.02 17.28
C GLU A 196 2.71 25.88 17.60
N GLU A 197 2.86 26.93 18.41
CA GLU A 197 1.75 27.84 18.73
C GLU A 197 1.32 28.64 17.50
N TRP A 198 2.30 29.08 16.70
CA TRP A 198 2.04 29.78 15.44
C TRP A 198 1.41 28.88 14.38
N THR A 199 1.82 27.63 14.32
CA THR A 199 1.25 26.64 13.39
C THR A 199 -0.18 26.27 13.76
N GLU A 200 -0.49 26.13 15.06
CA GLU A 200 -1.86 25.93 15.54
C GLU A 200 -2.75 27.15 15.21
N TYR A 201 -2.21 28.36 15.38
CA TYR A 201 -2.91 29.59 14.97
C TYR A 201 -3.15 29.66 13.45
N ALA A 202 -2.18 29.23 12.64
CA ALA A 202 -2.37 29.12 11.20
C ALA A 202 -3.52 28.17 10.84
N GLY A 203 -3.63 27.03 11.53
CA GLY A 203 -4.77 26.12 11.37
C GLY A 203 -6.13 26.81 11.58
N GLN A 204 -6.28 27.60 12.64
CA GLN A 204 -7.51 28.35 12.91
C GLN A 204 -7.84 29.38 11.81
N VAL A 205 -6.83 30.08 11.32
CA VAL A 205 -7.00 31.02 10.21
C VAL A 205 -7.38 30.29 8.92
N PHE A 206 -6.81 29.10 8.67
CA PHE A 206 -7.18 28.29 7.52
C PHE A 206 -8.62 27.77 7.59
N ASN A 207 -9.16 27.46 8.78
CA ASN A 207 -10.59 27.15 8.93
C ASN A 207 -11.50 28.28 8.40
N VAL A 208 -11.10 29.54 8.63
CA VAL A 208 -11.80 30.71 8.08
C VAL A 208 -11.67 30.75 6.55
N ILE A 209 -10.47 30.50 6.02
CA ILE A 209 -10.20 30.48 4.57
C ILE A 209 -10.98 29.34 3.87
N HIS A 210 -11.02 28.14 4.45
CA HIS A 210 -11.82 27.02 3.94
C HIS A 210 -13.29 27.38 3.86
N ALA A 211 -13.82 28.00 4.91
CA ALA A 211 -15.21 28.44 4.92
C ALA A 211 -15.49 29.56 3.90
N LEU A 212 -14.51 30.44 3.61
CA LEU A 212 -14.63 31.43 2.54
C LEU A 212 -14.78 30.78 1.16
N PHE A 213 -14.08 29.68 0.88
CA PHE A 213 -14.23 28.94 -0.38
C PHE A 213 -15.65 28.37 -0.59
N LEU A 214 -16.42 28.18 0.49
CA LEU A 214 -17.79 27.67 0.44
C LEU A 214 -18.82 28.75 0.10
N LEU A 215 -18.50 30.03 0.33
CA LEU A 215 -19.45 31.11 0.13
C LEU A 215 -19.59 31.45 -1.36
N PRO A 216 -20.81 31.72 -1.87
CA PRO A 216 -20.95 32.16 -3.24
C PRO A 216 -20.33 33.56 -3.46
N VAL A 217 -19.88 33.81 -4.69
CA VAL A 217 -19.08 35.01 -5.04
C VAL A 217 -19.84 36.31 -4.74
N ALA A 218 -21.15 36.33 -4.95
CA ALA A 218 -21.99 37.49 -4.65
C ALA A 218 -21.96 37.84 -3.15
N GLN A 219 -22.09 36.83 -2.29
CA GLN A 219 -22.06 36.99 -0.84
C GLN A 219 -20.63 37.30 -0.33
N GLN A 220 -19.58 36.78 -0.97
CA GLN A 220 -18.20 37.20 -0.69
C GLN A 220 -18.01 38.72 -0.97
N LEU A 221 -18.56 39.22 -2.09
CA LEU A 221 -18.55 40.64 -2.43
C LEU A 221 -19.33 41.50 -1.42
N GLN A 222 -20.51 41.05 -1.00
CA GLN A 222 -21.32 41.72 0.03
C GLN A 222 -20.61 41.73 1.38
N LEU A 223 -20.02 40.62 1.80
CA LEU A 223 -19.22 40.49 3.02
C LEU A 223 -18.03 41.45 3.00
N ARG A 224 -17.25 41.46 1.92
CA ARG A 224 -16.15 42.41 1.70
C ARG A 224 -16.62 43.86 1.77
N GLY A 225 -17.76 44.17 1.15
CA GLY A 225 -18.37 45.50 1.16
C GLY A 225 -18.83 45.94 2.54
N HIS A 226 -19.37 45.01 3.33
CA HIS A 226 -19.80 45.24 4.71
C HIS A 226 -18.60 45.49 5.63
N LEU A 227 -17.56 44.63 5.55
CA LEU A 227 -16.31 44.79 6.29
C LEU A 227 -15.65 46.15 6.01
N ARG A 228 -15.69 46.62 4.76
CA ARG A 228 -15.16 47.95 4.40
C ARG A 228 -15.93 49.10 5.08
N LYS A 229 -17.24 48.97 5.28
CA LYS A 229 -18.11 50.03 5.83
C LYS A 229 -18.16 50.01 7.36
N ASN A 230 -18.25 48.82 7.95
CA ASN A 230 -18.58 48.63 9.36
C ASN A 230 -17.40 48.09 10.18
N GLY A 231 -16.41 47.46 9.55
CA GLY A 231 -15.23 46.89 10.24
C GLY A 231 -15.48 45.57 10.97
N GLU A 232 -16.71 45.06 10.96
CA GLU A 232 -17.11 43.83 11.69
C GLU A 232 -17.78 42.82 10.75
N VAL A 233 -17.71 41.53 11.11
CA VAL A 233 -18.39 40.44 10.39
C VAL A 233 -19.91 40.49 10.69
N PRO A 234 -20.78 40.48 9.66
CA PRO A 234 -22.23 40.56 9.86
C PRO A 234 -22.80 39.37 10.63
N GLY A 235 -23.95 39.59 11.29
CA GLY A 235 -24.69 38.51 11.96
C GLY A 235 -25.29 37.50 10.97
N LEU A 236 -25.61 36.30 11.46
CA LEU A 236 -26.19 35.22 10.64
C LEU A 236 -27.47 35.66 9.93
N GLU A 237 -28.38 36.39 10.61
CA GLU A 237 -29.63 36.87 10.01
C GLU A 237 -29.40 37.79 8.80
N THR A 238 -28.36 38.62 8.83
CA THR A 238 -28.01 39.51 7.72
C THR A 238 -27.48 38.70 6.53
N PHE A 239 -26.65 37.70 6.79
CA PHE A 239 -26.14 36.81 5.76
C PHE A 239 -27.23 35.92 5.17
N THR A 240 -28.15 35.41 5.99
CA THR A 240 -29.32 34.66 5.52
C THR A 240 -30.19 35.51 4.60
N ALA A 241 -30.43 36.78 4.95
CA ALA A 241 -31.14 37.70 4.08
C ALA A 241 -30.44 37.89 2.73
N TRP A 242 -29.10 37.93 2.70
CA TRP A 242 -28.32 38.02 1.46
C TRP A 242 -28.35 36.77 0.59
N LEU A 243 -28.51 35.58 1.19
CA LEU A 243 -28.68 34.33 0.42
C LEU A 243 -30.07 34.25 -0.22
N GLU A 244 -31.06 34.92 0.37
CA GLU A 244 -32.45 34.93 -0.09
C GLU A 244 -32.79 36.16 -0.95
N GLU A 245 -31.89 37.14 -1.03
CA GLU A 245 -32.09 38.40 -1.74
C GLU A 245 -31.96 38.18 -3.25
N ASP A 246 -32.99 38.59 -4.01
CA ASP A 246 -33.03 38.57 -5.47
C ASP A 246 -32.94 37.18 -6.15
N GLU A 247 -33.05 36.09 -5.38
CA GLU A 247 -33.05 34.70 -5.90
C GLU A 247 -34.46 34.10 -5.98
N ASP A 248 -34.82 33.55 -7.14
CA ASP A 248 -36.11 32.88 -7.36
C ASP A 248 -36.18 31.52 -6.63
N ASP A 249 -35.03 30.83 -6.48
CA ASP A 249 -34.88 29.57 -5.76
C ASP A 249 -33.52 29.49 -5.02
N PRO A 250 -33.44 30.03 -3.79
CA PRO A 250 -32.19 30.04 -3.01
C PRO A 250 -31.61 28.66 -2.70
N GLU A 251 -32.46 27.62 -2.66
CA GLU A 251 -32.02 26.25 -2.39
C GLU A 251 -31.29 25.65 -3.61
N GLU A 252 -31.80 25.92 -4.81
CA GLU A 252 -31.16 25.50 -6.06
C GLU A 252 -29.79 26.18 -6.24
N GLU A 253 -29.70 27.48 -5.98
CA GLU A 253 -28.44 28.23 -6.08
C GLU A 253 -27.42 27.77 -5.02
N ALA A 254 -27.88 27.47 -3.81
CA ALA A 254 -27.03 26.89 -2.77
C ALA A 254 -26.48 25.52 -3.19
N ARG A 255 -27.33 24.66 -3.78
CA ARG A 255 -26.90 23.36 -4.30
C ARG A 255 -25.88 23.52 -5.43
N TYR A 256 -26.14 24.41 -6.37
CA TYR A 256 -25.21 24.71 -7.45
C TYR A 256 -23.86 25.18 -6.91
N THR A 257 -23.86 26.05 -5.89
CA THR A 257 -22.63 26.52 -5.23
C THR A 257 -21.82 25.36 -4.64
N LEU A 258 -22.46 24.45 -3.90
CA LEU A 258 -21.78 23.29 -3.31
C LEU A 258 -21.23 22.33 -4.37
N GLU A 259 -21.97 22.10 -5.47
CA GLU A 259 -21.49 21.32 -6.61
C GLU A 259 -20.26 21.97 -7.28
N GLN A 260 -20.22 23.31 -7.38
CA GLN A 260 -19.05 24.02 -7.88
C GLN A 260 -17.83 23.90 -6.93
N VAL A 261 -18.04 23.83 -5.62
CA VAL A 261 -16.96 23.58 -4.66
C VAL A 261 -16.37 22.20 -4.87
N GLU A 262 -17.21 21.17 -4.99
CA GLU A 262 -16.79 19.79 -5.26
C GLU A 262 -15.98 19.70 -6.57
N LEU A 263 -16.51 20.26 -7.66
CA LEU A 263 -15.82 20.29 -8.95
C LEU A 263 -14.45 20.99 -8.88
N ARG A 264 -14.35 22.11 -8.16
CA ARG A 264 -13.07 22.82 -7.97
C ARG A 264 -12.09 21.99 -7.16
N ALA A 265 -12.53 21.29 -6.12
CA ALA A 265 -11.68 20.41 -5.33
C ALA A 265 -11.15 19.23 -6.16
N GLU A 266 -11.99 18.61 -6.99
CA GLU A 266 -11.57 17.55 -7.93
C GLU A 266 -10.52 18.07 -8.92
N MET A 267 -10.78 19.22 -9.55
CA MET A 267 -9.84 19.86 -10.47
C MET A 267 -8.53 20.24 -9.77
N ALA A 268 -8.61 20.71 -8.52
CA ALA A 268 -7.45 21.07 -7.74
C ALA A 268 -6.59 19.84 -7.39
N ALA A 269 -7.22 18.72 -7.03
CA ALA A 269 -6.55 17.45 -6.82
C ALA A 269 -5.87 16.93 -8.09
N GLU A 270 -6.54 17.02 -9.25
CA GLU A 270 -5.96 16.64 -10.54
C GLU A 270 -4.73 17.50 -10.86
N ASN A 271 -4.85 18.83 -10.75
CA ASN A 271 -3.76 19.76 -11.05
C ASN A 271 -2.57 19.57 -10.12
N LEU A 272 -2.81 19.42 -8.81
CA LEU A 272 -1.77 19.16 -7.82
C LEU A 272 -1.06 17.83 -8.08
N THR A 273 -1.81 16.79 -8.47
CA THR A 273 -1.24 15.49 -8.85
C THR A 273 -0.39 15.60 -10.11
N ARG A 274 -0.91 16.21 -11.18
CA ARG A 274 -0.24 16.29 -12.49
C ARG A 274 1.08 17.05 -12.43
N ALA A 275 1.13 18.15 -11.67
CA ALA A 275 2.36 18.90 -11.49
C ALA A 275 3.46 18.12 -10.76
N ASN A 276 3.06 17.14 -9.93
CA ASN A 276 3.97 16.34 -9.10
C ASN A 276 4.28 14.94 -9.67
N LEU A 277 3.79 14.59 -10.86
CA LEU A 277 4.14 13.29 -11.49
C LEU A 277 5.65 13.12 -11.73
N ARG A 278 6.38 14.22 -11.94
CA ARG A 278 7.85 14.21 -12.10
C ARG A 278 8.58 13.77 -10.83
N LEU A 279 8.03 14.10 -9.65
CA LEU A 279 8.56 13.65 -8.36
C LEU A 279 8.45 12.14 -8.22
N VAL A 280 7.34 11.54 -8.69
CA VAL A 280 7.19 10.08 -8.66
C VAL A 280 8.26 9.39 -9.50
N VAL A 281 8.54 9.92 -10.68
CA VAL A 281 9.59 9.39 -11.56
C VAL A 281 10.96 9.51 -10.91
N SER A 282 11.31 10.65 -10.30
CA SER A 282 12.62 10.81 -9.64
C SER A 282 12.81 9.83 -8.47
N VAL A 283 11.76 9.61 -7.67
CA VAL A 283 11.79 8.63 -6.58
C VAL A 283 11.87 7.19 -7.13
N ALA A 284 11.07 6.85 -8.14
CA ALA A 284 11.01 5.49 -8.70
C ALA A 284 12.32 5.04 -9.36
N LYS A 285 13.13 5.96 -9.90
CA LYS A 285 14.44 5.63 -10.50
C LYS A 285 15.35 4.85 -9.56
N ARG A 286 15.36 5.19 -8.27
CA ARG A 286 16.19 4.54 -7.24
C ARG A 286 15.80 3.07 -6.98
N TYR A 287 14.62 2.65 -7.45
CA TYR A 287 14.08 1.30 -7.25
C TYR A 287 14.12 0.44 -8.52
N MET A 288 14.74 0.94 -9.61
CA MET A 288 14.90 0.17 -10.84
C MET A 288 15.73 -1.09 -10.60
N GLY A 289 15.44 -2.16 -11.36
CA GLY A 289 16.18 -3.43 -11.26
C GLY A 289 15.77 -4.34 -10.09
N ARG A 290 14.84 -3.93 -9.22
CA ARG A 290 14.38 -4.73 -8.06
C ARG A 290 13.29 -5.76 -8.37
N GLY A 291 13.22 -6.25 -9.61
CA GLY A 291 12.28 -7.29 -10.05
C GLY A 291 10.90 -6.81 -10.52
N ILE A 292 10.63 -5.50 -10.52
CA ILE A 292 9.41 -4.88 -11.07
C ILE A 292 9.78 -3.96 -12.24
N SER A 293 8.90 -3.88 -13.25
CA SER A 293 9.05 -2.96 -14.39
C SER A 293 9.05 -1.50 -13.92
N PHE A 294 9.81 -0.65 -14.58
CA PHE A 294 9.86 0.78 -14.25
C PHE A 294 8.50 1.48 -14.36
N LEU A 295 7.66 1.08 -15.34
CA LEU A 295 6.30 1.60 -15.45
C LEU A 295 5.44 1.23 -14.25
N ASP A 296 5.54 -0.02 -13.79
CA ASP A 296 4.74 -0.49 -12.65
C ASP A 296 5.20 0.23 -11.36
N LEU A 297 6.50 0.45 -11.18
CA LEU A 297 7.02 1.29 -10.09
C LEU A 297 6.46 2.71 -10.13
N ILE A 298 6.42 3.33 -11.31
CA ILE A 298 5.82 4.67 -11.50
C ILE A 298 4.33 4.65 -11.16
N GLN A 299 3.57 3.64 -11.61
CA GLN A 299 2.14 3.56 -11.33
C GLN A 299 1.85 3.39 -9.83
N GLU A 300 2.60 2.53 -9.15
CA GLU A 300 2.47 2.34 -7.70
C GLU A 300 2.89 3.60 -6.94
N GLY A 301 3.94 4.30 -7.40
CA GLY A 301 4.32 5.61 -6.89
C GLY A 301 3.23 6.68 -7.11
N ASN A 302 2.53 6.67 -8.25
CA ASN A 302 1.40 7.57 -8.52
C ASN A 302 0.23 7.31 -7.57
N ILE A 303 -0.03 6.05 -7.21
CA ILE A 303 -1.01 5.71 -6.17
C ILE A 303 -0.60 6.28 -4.81
N GLY A 304 0.70 6.22 -4.47
CA GLY A 304 1.26 6.89 -3.30
C GLY A 304 1.06 8.40 -3.34
N LEU A 305 1.34 9.03 -4.47
CA LEU A 305 1.13 10.47 -4.68
C LEU A 305 -0.34 10.88 -4.50
N LEU A 306 -1.29 10.13 -5.07
CA LEU A 306 -2.73 10.41 -4.90
C LEU A 306 -3.15 10.36 -3.43
N ARG A 307 -2.60 9.41 -2.65
CA ARG A 307 -2.82 9.34 -1.20
C ARG A 307 -2.19 10.49 -0.44
N ALA A 308 -1.11 11.07 -0.96
CA ALA A 308 -0.49 12.26 -0.40
C ALA A 308 -1.26 13.54 -0.76
N VAL A 309 -1.93 13.62 -1.92
CA VAL A 309 -2.76 14.76 -2.33
C VAL A 309 -4.07 14.82 -1.53
N ALA A 310 -4.79 13.69 -1.42
CA ALA A 310 -5.68 13.48 -0.28
C ALA A 310 -4.84 13.61 1.01
N LYS A 311 -5.30 13.83 2.23
CA LYS A 311 -4.42 13.91 3.43
C LYS A 311 -3.31 14.99 3.51
N PHE A 312 -2.79 15.61 2.45
CA PHE A 312 -1.82 16.72 2.63
C PHE A 312 -2.49 17.85 3.43
N ASP A 313 -1.71 18.40 4.35
CA ASP A 313 -2.14 19.44 5.28
C ASP A 313 -1.31 20.70 5.04
N HIS A 314 -1.89 21.64 4.30
CA HIS A 314 -1.28 22.91 3.97
C HIS A 314 -1.19 23.87 5.17
N THR A 315 -1.85 23.58 6.30
CA THR A 315 -1.81 24.45 7.49
C THR A 315 -0.47 24.39 8.22
N LYS A 316 0.29 23.30 8.01
CA LYS A 316 1.58 23.05 8.66
C LYS A 316 2.76 23.84 8.06
N GLY A 317 2.60 24.45 6.89
CA GLY A 317 3.62 25.31 6.29
C GLY A 317 4.82 24.61 5.62
N PHE A 318 4.81 23.28 5.55
CA PHE A 318 5.83 22.50 4.83
C PHE A 318 5.51 22.40 3.33
N LYS A 319 6.55 22.20 2.50
CA LYS A 319 6.37 21.94 1.06
C LYS A 319 5.65 20.61 0.84
N PHE A 320 4.84 20.54 -0.21
CA PHE A 320 4.15 19.30 -0.58
C PHE A 320 5.12 18.15 -0.89
N SER A 321 6.24 18.44 -1.56
CA SER A 321 7.24 17.44 -1.95
C SER A 321 7.79 16.62 -0.78
N THR A 322 8.02 17.26 0.38
CA THR A 322 8.53 16.59 1.59
C THR A 322 7.56 15.51 2.07
N TYR A 323 6.27 15.84 2.13
CA TYR A 323 5.22 14.91 2.53
C TYR A 323 4.94 13.83 1.47
N ALA A 324 4.87 14.23 0.20
CA ALA A 324 4.58 13.33 -0.91
C ALA A 324 5.66 12.25 -1.09
N THR A 325 6.93 12.60 -0.92
CA THR A 325 8.06 11.66 -1.04
C THR A 325 7.88 10.45 -0.13
N TRP A 326 7.39 10.64 1.10
CA TRP A 326 7.14 9.54 2.04
C TRP A 326 6.09 8.54 1.50
N TRP A 327 4.94 9.04 1.06
CA TRP A 327 3.86 8.20 0.52
C TRP A 327 4.24 7.50 -0.78
N ILE A 328 4.99 8.19 -1.66
CA ILE A 328 5.49 7.61 -2.91
C ILE A 328 6.47 6.47 -2.59
N ARG A 329 7.44 6.70 -1.70
CA ARG A 329 8.42 5.69 -1.28
C ARG A 329 7.74 4.48 -0.65
N GLN A 330 6.78 4.73 0.22
CA GLN A 330 6.00 3.70 0.91
C GLN A 330 5.22 2.83 -0.09
N ALA A 331 4.53 3.45 -1.05
CA ALA A 331 3.75 2.73 -2.06
C ALA A 331 4.64 1.86 -2.95
N ILE A 332 5.76 2.41 -3.43
CA ILE A 332 6.73 1.68 -4.27
C ILE A 332 7.34 0.51 -3.50
N SER A 333 7.81 0.74 -2.27
CA SER A 333 8.43 -0.31 -1.43
C SER A 333 7.46 -1.46 -1.13
N ARG A 334 6.21 -1.12 -0.82
CA ARG A 334 5.15 -2.11 -0.61
C ARG A 334 4.86 -2.91 -1.88
N ALA A 335 4.78 -2.25 -3.03
CA ALA A 335 4.57 -2.93 -4.31
C ALA A 335 5.70 -3.91 -4.64
N ILE A 336 6.95 -3.53 -4.37
CA ILE A 336 8.13 -4.42 -4.50
C ILE A 336 7.98 -5.64 -3.61
N ALA A 337 7.66 -5.45 -2.32
CA ALA A 337 7.44 -6.58 -1.41
C ALA A 337 6.30 -7.50 -1.88
N ASP A 338 5.25 -6.92 -2.46
CA ASP A 338 4.05 -7.65 -2.84
C ASP A 338 4.15 -8.38 -4.20
N GLN A 339 4.88 -7.82 -5.17
CA GLN A 339 4.83 -8.23 -6.58
C GLN A 339 6.19 -8.63 -7.19
N ALA A 340 7.34 -8.24 -6.61
CA ALA A 340 8.65 -8.45 -7.24
C ALA A 340 9.04 -9.94 -7.39
N ARG A 341 8.43 -10.84 -6.61
CA ARG A 341 8.76 -12.26 -6.59
C ARG A 341 7.70 -13.10 -7.26
N THR A 342 8.12 -14.04 -8.09
CA THR A 342 7.23 -15.03 -8.74
C THR A 342 6.39 -15.82 -7.73
N ILE A 343 6.98 -16.16 -6.58
CA ILE A 343 6.27 -16.74 -5.45
C ILE A 343 6.14 -15.65 -4.40
N ARG A 344 4.91 -15.13 -4.25
CA ARG A 344 4.58 -14.06 -3.31
C ARG A 344 4.98 -14.44 -1.87
N ILE A 345 5.63 -13.51 -1.19
CA ILE A 345 5.99 -13.59 0.23
C ILE A 345 5.26 -12.46 0.97
N PRO A 346 4.67 -12.70 2.15
CA PRO A 346 4.06 -11.63 2.94
C PRO A 346 5.05 -10.51 3.32
N VAL A 347 4.59 -9.25 3.42
CA VAL A 347 5.43 -8.07 3.65
C VAL A 347 6.33 -8.21 4.89
N HIS A 348 5.79 -8.61 6.05
CA HIS A 348 6.57 -8.82 7.28
C HIS A 348 7.71 -9.84 7.13
N MET A 349 7.57 -10.82 6.22
CA MET A 349 8.64 -11.76 5.92
C MET A 349 9.70 -11.16 5.00
N VAL A 350 9.31 -10.26 4.08
CA VAL A 350 10.25 -9.50 3.23
C VAL A 350 11.06 -8.53 4.09
N GLU A 351 10.44 -7.80 5.03
CA GLU A 351 11.13 -6.96 6.02
C GLU A 351 12.17 -7.77 6.80
N THR A 352 11.77 -8.93 7.32
CA THR A 352 12.68 -9.83 8.04
C THR A 352 13.85 -10.30 7.16
N ILE A 353 13.63 -10.53 5.86
CA ILE A 353 14.67 -10.91 4.90
C ILE A 353 15.64 -9.74 4.66
N ASN A 354 15.13 -8.54 4.43
CA ASN A 354 15.96 -7.35 4.19
C ASN A 354 16.83 -7.03 5.42
N ARG A 355 16.23 -7.04 6.61
CA ARG A 355 16.97 -6.87 7.87
C ARG A 355 18.06 -7.91 8.07
N LEU A 356 17.77 -9.17 7.73
CA LEU A 356 18.76 -10.25 7.76
C LEU A 356 19.91 -9.99 6.77
N MET A 357 19.60 -9.56 5.55
CA MET A 357 20.59 -9.27 4.51
C MET A 357 21.51 -8.11 4.94
N ARG A 358 20.97 -7.07 5.57
CA ARG A 358 21.76 -5.95 6.12
C ARG A 358 22.67 -6.38 7.24
N THR A 359 22.11 -7.08 8.23
CA THR A 359 22.91 -7.65 9.32
C THR A 359 24.02 -8.55 8.78
N GLN A 360 23.75 -9.31 7.72
CA GLN A 360 24.76 -10.12 7.04
C GLN A 360 25.84 -9.27 6.36
N ARG A 361 25.50 -8.20 5.63
CA ARG A 361 26.46 -7.27 4.99
C ARG A 361 27.33 -6.57 6.03
N GLU A 362 26.74 -6.01 7.08
CA GLU A 362 27.49 -5.38 8.17
C GLU A 362 28.46 -6.35 8.85
N LEU A 363 28.01 -7.58 9.13
CA LEU A 363 28.86 -8.59 9.75
C LEU A 363 29.98 -9.04 8.80
N LEU A 364 29.71 -9.11 7.49
CA LEU A 364 30.72 -9.41 6.48
C LEU A 364 31.82 -8.34 6.49
N GLN A 365 31.44 -7.06 6.54
CA GLN A 365 32.38 -5.94 6.63
C GLN A 365 33.20 -5.97 7.93
N LYS A 366 32.55 -6.24 9.07
CA LYS A 366 33.20 -6.30 10.40
C LYS A 366 34.13 -7.50 10.55
N LEU A 367 33.77 -8.67 10.00
CA LEU A 367 34.50 -9.93 10.18
C LEU A 367 35.49 -10.25 9.04
N GLY A 368 35.30 -9.66 7.86
CA GLY A 368 36.05 -9.99 6.65
C GLY A 368 35.79 -11.41 6.12
N ALA A 369 34.72 -12.06 6.58
CA ALA A 369 34.32 -13.42 6.20
C ALA A 369 32.80 -13.59 6.28
N GLU A 370 32.25 -14.56 5.55
CA GLU A 370 30.81 -14.86 5.60
C GLU A 370 30.37 -15.22 7.03
N PRO A 371 29.40 -14.47 7.60
CA PRO A 371 28.96 -14.72 8.96
C PRO A 371 28.15 -16.02 9.05
N SER A 372 28.37 -16.77 10.13
CA SER A 372 27.58 -17.96 10.41
C SER A 372 26.15 -17.60 10.82
N ALA A 373 25.19 -18.50 10.57
CA ALA A 373 23.81 -18.32 10.99
C ALA A 373 23.63 -18.08 12.51
N GLU A 374 24.58 -18.53 13.35
CA GLU A 374 24.57 -18.23 14.78
C GLU A 374 25.04 -16.81 15.08
N GLN A 375 25.99 -16.25 14.31
CA GLN A 375 26.44 -14.87 14.46
C GLN A 375 25.35 -13.90 14.00
N ILE A 376 24.70 -14.19 12.86
CA ILE A 376 23.55 -13.41 12.39
C ILE A 376 22.42 -13.46 13.43
N ALA A 377 22.12 -14.64 13.97
CA ALA A 377 21.08 -14.80 15.00
C ALA A 377 21.37 -14.06 16.32
N LEU A 378 22.64 -13.71 16.60
CA LEU A 378 23.02 -12.94 17.79
C LEU A 378 22.91 -11.44 17.57
N GLU A 379 22.88 -10.98 16.32
CA GLU A 379 22.72 -9.56 16.01
C GLU A 379 21.25 -9.22 15.69
N MET A 380 20.51 -10.20 15.18
CA MET A 380 19.05 -10.13 14.98
C MET A 380 18.27 -10.23 16.31
N ASP A 381 17.08 -9.62 16.38
CA ASP A 381 16.17 -9.63 17.54
C ASP A 381 15.40 -10.95 17.74
N PHE A 382 16.08 -12.08 17.55
CA PHE A 382 15.52 -13.41 17.81
C PHE A 382 15.79 -13.93 19.23
N LEU A 383 16.61 -13.22 20.00
CA LEU A 383 16.97 -13.47 21.39
C LEU A 383 16.71 -12.19 22.19
N SER A 384 16.39 -12.30 23.49
CA SER A 384 16.32 -11.10 24.33
C SER A 384 17.71 -10.50 24.54
N ASP A 385 17.77 -9.20 24.83
CA ASP A 385 19.05 -8.50 24.99
C ASP A 385 19.90 -9.10 26.12
N GLU A 386 19.26 -9.50 27.24
CA GLU A 386 19.92 -10.22 28.33
C GLU A 386 20.53 -11.56 27.87
N GLU A 387 19.84 -12.30 27.00
CA GLU A 387 20.31 -13.59 26.47
C GLU A 387 21.46 -13.39 25.48
N ARG A 388 21.34 -12.37 24.62
CA ARG A 388 22.35 -11.96 23.64
C ARG A 388 23.66 -11.60 24.33
N ASP A 389 23.61 -10.74 25.34
CA ASP A 389 24.76 -10.28 26.10
C ASP A 389 25.40 -11.40 26.90
N ALA A 390 24.60 -12.25 27.54
CA ALA A 390 25.10 -13.44 28.22
C ALA A 390 25.86 -14.37 27.27
N ILE A 391 25.34 -14.59 26.05
CA ILE A 391 26.00 -15.42 25.04
C ILE A 391 27.29 -14.77 24.53
N LYS A 392 27.28 -13.46 24.22
CA LYS A 392 28.47 -12.71 23.79
C LYS A 392 29.57 -12.75 24.86
N MET A 393 29.22 -12.49 26.12
CA MET A 393 30.16 -12.50 27.27
C MET A 393 30.75 -13.90 27.54
N LEU A 394 29.94 -14.96 27.46
CA LEU A 394 30.43 -16.33 27.66
C LEU A 394 31.35 -16.79 26.52
N ARG A 395 31.06 -16.37 25.28
CA ARG A 395 31.92 -16.65 24.11
C ARG A 395 33.27 -15.96 24.23
N ASP A 396 33.29 -14.68 24.60
CA ASP A 396 34.53 -13.91 24.74
C ASP A 396 35.44 -14.49 25.84
N LYS A 397 34.84 -14.94 26.95
CA LYS A 397 35.55 -15.61 28.05
C LYS A 397 35.95 -17.06 27.77
N GLY A 398 35.61 -17.61 26.60
CA GLY A 398 35.89 -19.00 26.23
C GLY A 398 35.19 -20.05 27.10
N MET A 399 34.08 -19.69 27.75
CA MET A 399 33.33 -20.57 28.65
C MET A 399 32.25 -21.35 27.90
N HIS A 400 31.87 -22.52 28.42
CA HIS A 400 30.77 -23.31 27.86
C HIS A 400 29.42 -22.63 28.11
N LEU A 401 28.62 -22.55 27.04
CA LEU A 401 27.24 -22.09 27.11
C LEU A 401 26.38 -23.07 27.93
N ASP A 402 25.52 -22.51 28.79
CA ASP A 402 24.51 -23.30 29.50
C ASP A 402 23.61 -24.03 28.47
N PRO A 403 23.22 -25.31 28.70
CA PRO A 403 22.43 -26.07 27.72
C PRO A 403 21.10 -25.40 27.33
N SER A 404 20.53 -24.57 28.22
CA SER A 404 19.31 -23.83 27.92
C SER A 404 19.54 -22.72 26.88
N LEU A 405 20.59 -21.91 27.05
CA LEU A 405 21.01 -20.85 26.12
C LEU A 405 21.49 -21.44 24.80
N GLN A 406 22.25 -22.53 24.84
CA GLN A 406 22.69 -23.23 23.61
C GLN A 406 21.50 -23.71 22.78
N ARG A 407 20.44 -24.21 23.42
CA ARG A 407 19.21 -24.61 22.73
C ARG A 407 18.48 -23.42 22.11
N LYS A 408 18.43 -22.26 22.79
CA LYS A 408 17.82 -21.02 22.28
C LYS A 408 18.59 -20.48 21.07
N LEU A 409 19.92 -20.37 21.17
CA LEU A 409 20.78 -19.96 20.05
C LEU A 409 20.61 -20.87 18.83
N ARG A 410 20.57 -22.19 19.04
CA ARG A 410 20.34 -23.15 17.95
C ARG A 410 18.98 -22.96 17.27
N ARG A 411 17.92 -22.64 18.03
CA ARG A 411 16.59 -22.35 17.47
C ARG A 411 16.60 -21.05 16.67
N ALA A 412 17.24 -20.00 17.18
CA ALA A 412 17.38 -18.73 16.48
C ALA A 412 18.17 -18.91 15.16
N ALA A 413 19.29 -19.64 15.19
CA ALA A 413 20.06 -19.97 13.99
C ALA A 413 19.28 -20.83 12.98
N GLN A 414 18.40 -21.73 13.44
CA GLN A 414 17.49 -22.47 12.56
C GLN A 414 16.46 -21.56 11.90
N LYS A 415 15.97 -20.53 12.62
CA LYS A 415 15.05 -19.53 12.06
C LYS A 415 15.75 -18.72 10.95
N VAL A 416 16.97 -18.26 11.18
CA VAL A 416 17.82 -17.58 10.17
C VAL A 416 17.97 -18.45 8.91
N ARG A 417 18.35 -19.73 9.05
CA ARG A 417 18.46 -20.64 7.89
C ARG A 417 17.14 -20.84 7.15
N LYS A 418 16.02 -20.88 7.88
CA LYS A 418 14.69 -21.00 7.26
C LYS A 418 14.36 -19.74 6.44
N ILE A 419 14.68 -18.55 6.96
CA ILE A 419 14.48 -17.28 6.26
C ILE A 419 15.36 -17.20 5.02
N MET A 420 16.66 -17.56 5.14
CA MET A 420 17.58 -17.64 3.99
C MET A 420 17.05 -18.57 2.89
N ARG A 421 16.43 -19.70 3.26
CA ARG A 421 15.81 -20.61 2.28
C ARG A 421 14.57 -20.01 1.61
N ILE A 422 13.79 -19.20 2.33
CA ILE A 422 12.61 -18.52 1.77
C ILE A 422 13.02 -17.39 0.82
N SER A 423 14.16 -16.74 1.09
CA SER A 423 14.72 -15.67 0.25
C SER A 423 15.22 -16.15 -1.12
N GLN A 424 15.45 -17.45 -1.30
CA GLN A 424 15.92 -18.02 -2.57
C GLN A 424 14.88 -17.85 -3.69
N GLU A 425 15.34 -17.39 -4.85
CA GLU A 425 14.50 -17.22 -6.04
C GLU A 425 14.45 -18.49 -6.89
N PRO A 426 13.30 -18.78 -7.54
CA PRO A 426 13.20 -19.91 -8.45
C PRO A 426 14.07 -19.70 -9.69
N MET A 427 14.69 -20.77 -10.19
CA MET A 427 15.42 -20.74 -11.46
C MET A 427 14.49 -21.05 -12.63
N SER A 428 14.77 -20.45 -13.79
CA SER A 428 14.05 -20.76 -15.03
C SER A 428 14.41 -22.15 -15.56
N LEU A 429 13.40 -22.90 -16.01
CA LEU A 429 13.61 -24.18 -16.70
C LEU A 429 14.20 -24.00 -18.10
N ASP A 430 14.00 -22.82 -18.70
CA ASP A 430 14.53 -22.48 -20.01
C ASP A 430 16.01 -22.04 -19.95
N MET A 431 16.61 -22.02 -18.75
CA MET A 431 18.01 -21.70 -18.58
C MET A 431 18.86 -22.74 -19.34
N PRO A 432 19.69 -22.31 -20.32
CA PRO A 432 20.55 -23.23 -21.04
C PRO A 432 21.61 -23.80 -20.10
N ILE A 433 21.90 -25.09 -20.22
CA ILE A 433 22.86 -25.79 -19.38
C ILE A 433 23.91 -26.50 -20.25
N GLY A 434 25.18 -26.16 -20.05
CA GLY A 434 26.32 -26.70 -20.82
C GLY A 434 26.88 -25.73 -21.86
N GLN A 435 27.83 -26.21 -22.68
CA GLN A 435 28.45 -25.43 -23.76
C GLN A 435 27.72 -25.57 -25.11
N GLU A 436 26.81 -26.54 -25.21
CA GLU A 436 25.98 -26.74 -26.39
C GLU A 436 24.64 -26.03 -26.16
N ASP A 437 24.30 -25.06 -27.01
CA ASP A 437 23.06 -24.25 -26.93
C ASP A 437 21.75 -25.07 -27.08
N SER A 438 21.82 -26.40 -27.10
CA SER A 438 20.69 -27.30 -27.34
C SER A 438 20.05 -27.88 -26.08
N SER A 439 20.64 -27.72 -24.89
CA SER A 439 20.14 -28.35 -23.67
C SER A 439 19.65 -27.32 -22.66
N GLN A 440 18.41 -27.46 -22.22
CA GLN A 440 17.79 -26.60 -21.21
C GLN A 440 17.69 -27.33 -19.87
N LEU A 441 17.64 -26.60 -18.76
CA LEU A 441 17.52 -27.20 -17.42
C LEU A 441 16.26 -28.08 -17.31
N GLY A 442 15.16 -27.68 -17.94
CA GLY A 442 13.89 -28.40 -17.96
C GLY A 442 14.00 -29.82 -18.52
N ASP A 443 14.91 -30.07 -19.47
CA ASP A 443 15.11 -31.39 -20.08
C ASP A 443 15.64 -32.44 -19.09
N PHE A 444 16.19 -32.01 -17.96
CA PHE A 444 16.77 -32.89 -16.93
C PHE A 444 15.81 -33.20 -15.78
N ILE A 445 14.61 -32.63 -15.77
CA ILE A 445 13.64 -32.85 -14.69
C ILE A 445 12.75 -34.05 -15.06
N PRO A 446 12.80 -35.16 -14.30
CA PRO A 446 11.96 -36.32 -14.57
C PRO A 446 10.50 -36.07 -14.18
N ASP A 447 9.56 -36.63 -14.94
CA ASP A 447 8.15 -36.69 -14.54
C ASP A 447 7.92 -37.90 -13.60
N GLU A 448 7.74 -37.63 -12.30
CA GLU A 448 7.50 -38.64 -11.29
C GLU A 448 6.07 -39.23 -11.32
N ASN A 449 5.13 -38.58 -12.01
CA ASN A 449 3.74 -39.05 -12.07
C ASN A 449 3.53 -40.08 -13.19
N LEU A 450 4.42 -40.11 -14.18
CA LEU A 450 4.34 -41.06 -15.27
C LEU A 450 4.92 -42.42 -14.84
N PRO A 451 4.12 -43.49 -14.76
CA PRO A 451 4.68 -44.81 -14.49
C PRO A 451 5.64 -45.19 -15.62
N GLY A 452 6.80 -45.75 -15.25
CA GLY A 452 7.73 -46.27 -16.23
C GLY A 452 7.09 -47.35 -17.11
N PRO A 453 7.62 -47.63 -18.31
CA PRO A 453 7.06 -48.62 -19.22
C PRO A 453 6.97 -50.02 -18.58
N VAL A 454 7.91 -50.34 -17.69
CA VAL A 454 7.89 -51.59 -16.91
C VAL A 454 6.72 -51.60 -15.93
N ASP A 455 6.51 -50.53 -15.16
CA ASP A 455 5.43 -50.44 -14.18
C ASP A 455 4.06 -50.45 -14.85
N ALA A 456 3.92 -49.75 -15.99
CA ALA A 456 2.71 -49.76 -16.80
C ALA A 456 2.38 -51.16 -17.33
N ALA A 457 3.39 -51.85 -17.88
CA ALA A 457 3.24 -53.23 -18.35
C ALA A 457 2.91 -54.19 -17.19
N SER A 458 3.58 -54.06 -16.05
CA SER A 458 3.31 -54.85 -14.84
C SER A 458 1.89 -54.64 -14.33
N LYS A 459 1.39 -53.39 -14.30
CA LYS A 459 -0.01 -53.08 -13.95
C LYS A 459 -1.00 -53.72 -14.93
N GLN A 460 -0.72 -53.69 -16.23
CA GLN A 460 -1.57 -54.33 -17.24
C GLN A 460 -1.59 -55.85 -17.10
N LEU A 461 -0.42 -56.48 -16.94
CA LEU A 461 -0.28 -57.91 -16.71
C LEU A 461 -0.98 -58.34 -15.42
N LEU A 462 -0.84 -57.57 -14.33
CA LEU A 462 -1.55 -57.79 -13.08
C LEU A 462 -3.07 -57.77 -13.28
N LYS A 463 -3.59 -56.80 -14.03
CA LYS A 463 -5.04 -56.69 -14.34
C LYS A 463 -5.56 -57.90 -15.11
N GLU A 464 -4.78 -58.41 -16.06
CA GLU A 464 -5.11 -59.64 -16.81
C GLU A 464 -5.07 -60.89 -15.91
N GLN A 465 -4.04 -61.03 -15.07
CA GLN A 465 -3.94 -62.16 -14.14
C GLN A 465 -5.06 -62.15 -13.08
N ILE A 466 -5.47 -60.97 -12.59
CA ILE A 466 -6.63 -60.83 -11.70
C ILE A 466 -7.91 -61.29 -12.41
N ARG A 467 -8.13 -60.89 -13.67
CA ARG A 467 -9.29 -61.36 -14.46
C ARG A 467 -9.29 -62.89 -14.62
N ASN A 468 -8.16 -63.47 -15.00
CA ASN A 468 -8.02 -64.92 -15.14
C ASN A 468 -8.28 -65.67 -13.82
N ALA A 469 -7.83 -65.11 -12.69
CA ALA A 469 -8.08 -65.69 -11.37
C ALA A 469 -9.56 -65.64 -10.98
N LEU A 470 -10.27 -64.58 -11.39
CA LEU A 470 -11.71 -64.38 -11.14
C LEU A 470 -12.61 -65.28 -11.99
N ASP A 471 -12.17 -65.71 -13.19
CA ASP A 471 -12.98 -66.55 -14.09
C ASP A 471 -13.29 -67.95 -13.55
N VAL A 472 -12.53 -68.42 -12.57
CA VAL A 472 -12.77 -69.73 -11.94
C VAL A 472 -13.81 -69.64 -10.79
N LEU A 473 -14.23 -68.44 -10.43
CA LEU A 473 -15.34 -68.22 -9.51
C LEU A 473 -16.66 -68.37 -10.28
N SER A 474 -17.76 -68.64 -9.57
CA SER A 474 -19.07 -68.58 -10.22
C SER A 474 -19.39 -67.13 -10.61
N ASP A 475 -20.26 -66.92 -11.61
CA ASP A 475 -20.62 -65.58 -12.08
C ASP A 475 -21.02 -64.64 -10.93
N ARG A 476 -21.83 -65.16 -10.00
CA ARG A 476 -22.26 -64.43 -8.80
C ARG A 476 -21.15 -64.16 -7.78
N GLU A 477 -20.15 -65.04 -7.66
CA GLU A 477 -18.98 -64.81 -6.78
C GLU A 477 -18.03 -63.77 -7.40
N ARG A 478 -17.84 -63.81 -8.72
CA ARG A 478 -17.03 -62.87 -9.49
C ARG A 478 -17.60 -61.46 -9.48
N GLU A 479 -18.90 -61.32 -9.76
CA GLU A 479 -19.58 -60.02 -9.82
C GLU A 479 -19.63 -59.33 -8.44
N VAL A 480 -19.81 -60.10 -7.36
CA VAL A 480 -19.71 -59.59 -5.99
C VAL A 480 -18.32 -59.03 -5.68
N LEU A 481 -17.24 -59.71 -6.09
CA LEU A 481 -15.88 -59.20 -5.89
C LEU A 481 -15.55 -58.01 -6.79
N GLN A 482 -16.03 -58.01 -8.04
CA GLN A 482 -15.82 -56.90 -8.98
C GLN A 482 -16.46 -55.60 -8.48
N MET A 483 -17.69 -55.65 -7.97
CA MET A 483 -18.34 -54.47 -7.38
C MET A 483 -17.73 -54.10 -6.03
N ARG A 484 -17.36 -55.08 -5.19
CA ARG A 484 -16.83 -54.82 -3.84
C ARG A 484 -15.49 -54.09 -3.86
N PHE A 485 -14.61 -54.44 -4.80
CA PHE A 485 -13.26 -53.87 -4.95
C PHE A 485 -13.13 -52.94 -6.17
N GLY A 486 -14.26 -52.48 -6.72
CA GLY A 486 -14.26 -51.51 -7.81
C GLY A 486 -13.45 -51.91 -9.04
N LEU A 487 -13.38 -53.20 -9.39
CA LEU A 487 -12.47 -53.69 -10.43
C LEU A 487 -12.89 -53.31 -11.86
N VAL A 488 -14.12 -52.80 -12.01
CA VAL A 488 -14.73 -52.43 -13.30
C VAL A 488 -14.92 -50.92 -13.41
N ASP A 489 -15.44 -50.30 -12.36
CA ASP A 489 -15.84 -48.89 -12.25
C ASP A 489 -14.86 -48.04 -11.43
N GLY A 490 -13.84 -48.65 -10.80
CA GLY A 490 -12.83 -47.95 -10.00
C GLY A 490 -13.31 -47.52 -8.61
N GLN A 491 -14.52 -47.93 -8.19
CA GLN A 491 -15.12 -47.52 -6.92
C GLN A 491 -15.48 -48.72 -6.04
N ASP A 492 -15.00 -48.71 -4.80
CA ASP A 492 -15.30 -49.73 -3.81
C ASP A 492 -16.74 -49.58 -3.28
N HIS A 493 -17.58 -50.60 -3.46
CA HIS A 493 -18.96 -50.59 -2.96
C HIS A 493 -19.07 -51.28 -1.61
N THR A 494 -19.89 -50.77 -0.70
CA THR A 494 -20.12 -51.40 0.62
C THR A 494 -20.89 -52.72 0.49
N LEU A 495 -20.75 -53.62 1.47
CA LEU A 495 -21.48 -54.90 1.51
C LEU A 495 -23.00 -54.73 1.47
N GLU A 496 -23.50 -53.58 1.92
CA GLU A 496 -24.92 -53.26 1.90
C GLU A 496 -25.39 -52.81 0.51
N GLU A 497 -24.61 -51.99 -0.19
CA GLU A 497 -24.87 -51.57 -1.57
C GLU A 497 -24.83 -52.77 -2.55
N VAL A 498 -23.80 -53.60 -2.42
CA VAL A 498 -23.70 -54.86 -3.18
C VAL A 498 -24.89 -55.78 -2.83
N GLY A 499 -25.29 -55.84 -1.55
CA GLY A 499 -26.46 -56.62 -1.11
C GLY A 499 -27.77 -56.15 -1.75
N LYS A 500 -27.99 -54.84 -1.83
CA LYS A 500 -29.15 -54.23 -2.50
C LYS A 500 -29.17 -54.59 -3.99
N HIS A 501 -28.04 -54.55 -4.69
CA HIS A 501 -27.96 -54.90 -6.11
C HIS A 501 -28.34 -56.37 -6.38
N PHE A 502 -27.86 -57.30 -5.54
CA PHE A 502 -28.15 -58.74 -5.70
C PHE A 502 -29.44 -59.21 -5.01
N GLY A 503 -30.23 -58.31 -4.42
CA GLY A 503 -31.45 -58.64 -3.68
C GLY A 503 -31.23 -59.56 -2.48
N VAL A 504 -30.09 -59.44 -1.80
CA VAL A 504 -29.72 -60.28 -0.65
C VAL A 504 -29.22 -59.46 0.54
N THR A 505 -29.22 -60.07 1.72
CA THR A 505 -28.76 -59.39 2.94
C THR A 505 -27.24 -59.15 2.91
N ARG A 506 -26.79 -58.11 3.62
CA ARG A 506 -25.37 -57.79 3.83
C ARG A 506 -24.55 -59.01 4.27
N GLU A 507 -25.09 -59.79 5.23
CA GLU A 507 -24.41 -60.98 5.74
C GLU A 507 -24.27 -62.08 4.67
N ARG A 508 -25.22 -62.16 3.73
CA ARG A 508 -25.12 -63.09 2.61
C ARG A 508 -24.01 -62.70 1.64
N ILE A 509 -23.83 -61.42 1.34
CA ILE A 509 -22.71 -60.93 0.53
C ILE A 509 -21.37 -61.22 1.22
N ARG A 510 -21.27 -60.96 2.53
CA ARG A 510 -20.07 -61.28 3.33
C ARG A 510 -19.69 -62.76 3.26
N GLN A 511 -20.69 -63.65 3.30
CA GLN A 511 -20.47 -65.09 3.17
C GLN A 511 -19.98 -65.48 1.76
N ILE A 512 -20.54 -64.87 0.71
CA ILE A 512 -20.15 -65.10 -0.68
C ILE A 512 -18.71 -64.61 -0.91
N GLU A 513 -18.37 -63.41 -0.41
CA GLU A 513 -17.03 -62.84 -0.44
C GLU A 513 -16.02 -63.75 0.28
N ALA A 514 -16.29 -64.15 1.52
CA ALA A 514 -15.37 -65.01 2.28
C ALA A 514 -15.14 -66.36 1.59
N LYS A 515 -16.18 -66.92 0.97
CA LYS A 515 -16.08 -68.17 0.19
C LYS A 515 -15.27 -67.97 -1.09
N ALA A 516 -15.49 -66.88 -1.81
CA ALA A 516 -14.76 -66.53 -3.03
C ALA A 516 -13.27 -66.27 -2.73
N LEU A 517 -12.96 -65.47 -1.71
CA LEU A 517 -11.58 -65.22 -1.25
C LEU A 517 -10.89 -66.51 -0.79
N ARG A 518 -11.61 -67.43 -0.13
CA ARG A 518 -11.04 -68.74 0.25
C ARG A 518 -10.68 -69.59 -0.98
N LYS A 519 -11.47 -69.54 -2.05
CA LYS A 519 -11.16 -70.21 -3.33
C LYS A 519 -9.96 -69.56 -4.03
N LEU A 520 -9.85 -68.24 -4.01
CA LEU A 520 -8.72 -67.50 -4.59
C LEU A 520 -7.41 -67.69 -3.79
N ARG A 521 -7.49 -67.90 -2.47
CA ARG A 521 -6.34 -68.21 -1.59
C ARG A 521 -5.76 -69.61 -1.79
N HIS A 522 -6.30 -70.43 -2.68
CA HIS A 522 -5.74 -71.75 -2.95
C HIS A 522 -4.33 -71.62 -3.58
N PRO A 523 -3.32 -72.40 -3.13
CA PRO A 523 -1.91 -72.23 -3.52
C PRO A 523 -1.65 -72.18 -5.03
N THR A 524 -2.44 -72.92 -5.81
CA THR A 524 -2.34 -72.94 -7.28
C THR A 524 -2.57 -71.58 -7.93
N ARG A 525 -3.38 -70.70 -7.30
CA ARG A 525 -3.78 -69.39 -7.85
C ARG A 525 -3.06 -68.23 -7.18
N SER A 526 -2.90 -68.31 -5.85
CA SER A 526 -2.18 -67.29 -5.10
C SER A 526 -0.69 -67.24 -5.48
N ARG A 527 -0.11 -68.33 -6.00
CA ARG A 527 1.29 -68.37 -6.43
C ARG A 527 1.58 -67.45 -7.63
N GLN A 528 0.65 -67.30 -8.57
CA GLN A 528 0.82 -66.43 -9.76
C GLN A 528 0.67 -64.94 -9.45
N LEU A 529 -0.09 -64.60 -8.41
CA LEU A 529 -0.30 -63.21 -7.97
C LEU A 529 0.71 -62.77 -6.91
N ARG A 530 1.51 -63.69 -6.36
CA ARG A 530 2.48 -63.42 -5.30
C ARG A 530 3.66 -62.58 -5.79
N ASP A 531 4.07 -62.78 -7.03
CA ASP A 531 5.20 -62.09 -7.64
C ASP A 531 4.93 -60.57 -7.81
N TYR A 532 3.66 -60.15 -7.78
CA TYR A 532 3.24 -58.74 -7.86
C TYR A 532 3.10 -58.06 -6.49
N LEU A 533 3.45 -58.74 -5.39
CA LEU A 533 3.40 -58.20 -4.02
C LEU A 533 4.77 -57.68 -3.55
N GLU A 534 5.84 -58.08 -4.24
CA GLU A 534 7.23 -57.68 -3.98
C GLU A 534 7.79 -56.72 -5.05
N MET A 535 6.96 -56.33 -6.02
CA MET A 535 7.19 -55.30 -7.05
C MET A 535 6.45 -54.03 -6.65
#